data_AF-A0A8H8QWV5-F1
#
_entry.id   AF-A0A8H8QWV5-F1
#
_cell.length_a   1.000
_cell.length_b   1.000
_cell.length_c   1.000
_cell.angle_alpha   90.00
_cell.angle_beta   90.00
_cell.angle_gamma   90.00
#
_symmetry.space_group_name_H-M   'P 1'
#
loop_
_entity.id
_entity.type
_entity.pdbx_description
1 polymer ?
#
loop_
_entity_poly.entity_id
_entity_poly.type
_entity_poly.pdbx_seq_one_letter_code
_entity_poly.pdbx_strand_id
1 'polypeptide(L)'
;MADKLTQLQDAVDQLANQFVASLYYVHKHHDLKTLGASDKIREEKKDEAAQREPDIEPVSADEFKAGQKELAQDLIMKEQQIELLISVLPGLDNSENDQERMIRQLEDELKAAEEKRREAVKEKEEVLARLEGVIRSVKRP
;
A
#
# COMPACT_ATOMS: atom_id res chain seq x y z
N MET A 1 -1.21 3.51 12.66
CA MET A 1 -1.32 4.66 11.73
C MET A 1 -0.25 4.45 10.69
N ALA A 2 -0.57 3.70 9.65
CA ALA A 2 0.39 3.34 8.61
C ALA A 2 0.49 4.52 7.63
N ASP A 3 1.71 4.82 7.22
CA ASP A 3 2.04 5.88 6.27
C ASP A 3 1.30 5.63 4.95
N LYS A 4 0.20 6.36 4.72
CA LYS A 4 -0.64 6.21 3.54
C LYS A 4 0.06 6.71 2.29
N LEU A 5 0.96 7.68 2.43
CA LEU A 5 1.74 8.21 1.32
C LEU A 5 2.81 7.18 0.88
N THR A 6 3.50 6.55 1.84
CA THR A 6 4.41 5.44 1.51
C THR A 6 3.67 4.25 0.91
N GLN A 7 2.49 3.88 1.42
CA GLN A 7 1.68 2.82 0.79
C GLN A 7 1.30 3.14 -0.66
N LEU A 8 1.03 4.40 -0.97
CA LEU A 8 0.76 4.84 -2.33
C LEU A 8 2.02 4.73 -3.21
N GLN A 9 3.18 5.12 -2.69
CA GLN A 9 4.47 4.97 -3.39
C GLN A 9 4.75 3.49 -3.69
N ASP A 10 4.62 2.61 -2.69
CA ASP A 10 4.79 1.17 -2.85
C ASP A 10 3.83 0.58 -3.88
N ALA A 11 2.56 1.04 -3.90
CA ALA A 11 1.56 0.57 -4.85
C ALA A 11 1.90 0.99 -6.29
N VAL A 12 2.40 2.20 -6.50
CA VAL A 12 2.86 2.68 -7.81
C VAL A 12 4.10 1.91 -8.28
N ASP A 13 5.05 1.63 -7.39
CA ASP A 13 6.23 0.82 -7.72
C ASP A 13 5.85 -0.62 -8.09
N GLN A 14 4.88 -1.20 -7.38
CA GLN A 14 4.34 -2.51 -7.74
C GLN A 14 3.67 -2.50 -9.12
N LEU A 15 2.92 -1.44 -9.45
CA LEU A 15 2.29 -1.30 -10.76
C LEU A 15 3.34 -1.22 -11.88
N ALA A 16 4.42 -0.47 -11.68
CA ALA A 16 5.52 -0.38 -12.64
C ALA A 16 6.18 -1.75 -12.89
N ASN A 17 6.41 -2.53 -11.83
CA ASN A 17 6.90 -3.90 -11.94
C ASN A 17 5.93 -4.82 -12.69
N GLN A 18 4.62 -4.69 -12.43
CA GLN A 18 3.60 -5.46 -13.15
C GLN A 18 3.56 -5.13 -14.64
N PHE A 19 3.77 -3.87 -15.04
CA PHE A 19 3.87 -3.51 -16.47
C PHE A 19 5.04 -4.22 -17.14
N VAL A 20 6.22 -4.19 -16.54
CA VAL A 20 7.40 -4.85 -17.10
C VAL A 20 7.21 -6.37 -17.15
N ALA A 21 6.66 -6.97 -16.09
CA ALA A 21 6.34 -8.39 -16.06
C ALA A 21 5.32 -8.80 -17.13
N SER A 22 4.30 -7.96 -17.36
CA SER A 22 3.28 -8.21 -18.37
C SER A 22 3.86 -8.17 -19.78
N LEU A 23 4.72 -7.18 -20.07
CA LEU A 23 5.43 -7.10 -21.35
C LEU A 23 6.37 -8.29 -21.54
N TYR A 24 7.09 -8.69 -20.50
CA TYR A 24 7.96 -9.85 -20.53
C TYR A 24 7.19 -11.15 -20.80
N TYR A 25 6.03 -11.34 -20.15
CA TYR A 25 5.16 -12.49 -20.40
C TYR A 25 4.70 -12.55 -21.86
N VAL A 26 4.25 -11.43 -22.41
CA VAL A 26 3.82 -11.35 -23.82
C VAL A 26 4.98 -11.63 -24.77
N HIS A 27 6.16 -11.10 -24.48
CA HIS A 27 7.36 -11.31 -25.30
C HIS A 27 7.83 -12.77 -25.27
N LYS A 28 7.84 -13.41 -24.10
CA LYS A 28 8.44 -14.74 -23.93
C LYS A 28 7.51 -15.88 -24.35
N HIS A 29 6.20 -15.72 -24.17
CA HIS A 29 5.23 -16.82 -24.32
C HIS A 29 4.36 -16.73 -25.57
N HIS A 30 4.62 -15.78 -26.47
CA HIS A 30 3.91 -15.71 -27.75
C HIS A 30 4.26 -16.90 -28.65
N ASP A 31 3.33 -17.25 -29.53
CA ASP A 31 3.55 -18.24 -30.59
C ASP A 31 3.60 -17.54 -31.97
N LEU A 32 4.29 -18.17 -32.92
CA LEU A 32 4.44 -17.67 -34.28
C LEU A 32 3.17 -17.92 -35.09
N LYS A 33 2.75 -16.94 -35.88
CA LYS A 33 1.58 -17.05 -36.76
C LYS A 33 1.98 -16.98 -38.22
N THR A 34 1.47 -17.90 -39.04
CA THR A 34 1.63 -17.87 -40.50
C THR A 34 0.81 -16.72 -41.09
N LEU A 35 1.42 -15.88 -41.92
CA LEU A 35 0.77 -14.72 -42.52
C LEU A 35 0.22 -15.03 -43.93
N GLY A 36 0.79 -16.03 -44.62
CA GLY A 36 0.33 -16.51 -45.92
C GLY A 36 0.09 -18.02 -45.98
N ALA A 37 -0.65 -18.48 -46.99
CA ALA A 37 -0.94 -19.90 -47.21
C ALA A 37 0.30 -20.77 -47.55
N SER A 38 1.41 -20.13 -47.93
CA SER A 38 2.69 -20.77 -48.24
C SER A 38 3.72 -20.63 -47.11
N ASP A 39 3.39 -19.95 -46.01
CA ASP A 39 4.32 -19.82 -44.88
C ASP A 39 4.40 -21.12 -44.10
N LYS A 40 5.64 -21.56 -43.85
CA LYS A 40 5.94 -22.66 -42.94
C LYS A 40 6.63 -22.07 -41.72
N ILE A 41 6.13 -22.38 -40.54
CA ILE A 41 6.81 -22.06 -39.29
C ILE A 41 8.15 -22.80 -39.31
N ARG A 42 9.26 -22.07 -39.17
CA ARG A 42 10.60 -22.65 -39.16
C ARG A 42 10.75 -23.40 -37.84
N GLU A 43 10.67 -24.74 -37.87
CA GLU A 43 11.08 -25.57 -36.74
C GLU A 43 12.60 -25.43 -36.60
N GLU A 44 13.05 -24.61 -35.66
CA GLU A 44 14.48 -24.45 -35.41
C GLU A 44 15.05 -25.75 -34.84
N LYS A 45 16.00 -26.35 -35.57
CA LYS A 45 16.81 -27.44 -35.03
C LYS A 45 17.68 -26.88 -33.91
N LYS A 46 17.71 -27.58 -32.78
CA LYS A 46 18.44 -27.25 -31.53
C LYS A 46 19.93 -26.86 -31.69
N ASP A 47 20.55 -27.10 -32.84
CA ASP A 47 21.98 -26.86 -33.06
C ASP A 47 22.33 -25.43 -33.54
N GLU A 48 21.36 -24.62 -33.99
CA GLU A 48 21.58 -23.20 -34.38
C GLU A 48 21.18 -22.19 -33.28
N ALA A 49 20.68 -22.67 -32.13
CA ALA A 49 20.07 -21.88 -31.05
C ALA A 49 21.04 -21.00 -30.22
N ALA A 50 22.34 -21.03 -30.50
CA ALA A 50 23.34 -20.35 -29.67
C ALA A 50 23.56 -18.85 -30.01
N GLN A 51 22.87 -18.27 -30.99
CA GLN A 51 23.21 -16.93 -31.51
C GLN A 51 22.09 -15.89 -31.66
N ARG A 52 20.82 -16.17 -31.32
CA ARG A 52 19.77 -15.13 -31.37
C ARG A 52 18.75 -15.24 -30.25
N GLU A 53 18.80 -14.24 -29.35
CA GLU A 53 17.77 -13.78 -28.38
C GLU A 53 17.13 -14.84 -27.44
N PRO A 54 16.64 -14.45 -26.25
CA PRO A 54 16.38 -15.41 -25.18
C PRO A 54 15.24 -16.36 -25.57
N ASP A 55 15.45 -17.65 -25.29
CA ASP A 55 14.50 -18.76 -25.46
C ASP A 55 13.04 -18.31 -25.35
N ILE A 56 12.35 -18.25 -26.50
CA ILE A 56 10.90 -18.10 -26.55
C ILE A 56 10.34 -19.44 -26.04
N GLU A 57 9.47 -19.38 -25.03
CA GLU A 57 8.82 -20.54 -24.43
C GLU A 57 7.32 -20.46 -24.75
N PRO A 58 6.92 -20.79 -25.99
CA PRO A 58 5.54 -20.65 -26.41
C PRO A 58 4.65 -21.57 -25.57
N VAL A 59 3.58 -21.00 -25.03
CA VAL A 59 2.52 -21.74 -24.33
C VAL A 59 1.34 -21.96 -25.29
N SER A 60 0.39 -22.80 -24.90
CA SER A 60 -0.80 -22.99 -25.74
C SER A 60 -1.58 -21.67 -25.90
N ALA A 61 -2.25 -21.48 -27.03
CA ALA A 61 -2.98 -20.24 -27.32
C ALA A 61 -4.07 -19.94 -26.27
N ASP A 62 -4.65 -20.97 -25.65
CA ASP A 62 -5.65 -20.83 -24.59
C ASP A 62 -5.01 -20.39 -23.26
N GLU A 63 -3.88 -20.99 -22.88
CA GLU A 63 -3.11 -20.59 -21.70
C GLU A 63 -2.56 -19.16 -21.84
N PHE A 64 -2.08 -18.79 -23.03
CA PHE A 64 -1.57 -17.45 -23.31
C PHE A 64 -2.66 -16.38 -23.14
N LYS A 65 -3.85 -16.63 -23.71
CA LYS A 65 -5.00 -15.72 -23.56
C LYS A 65 -5.50 -15.65 -22.13
N ALA A 66 -5.49 -16.77 -21.40
CA ALA A 66 -5.84 -16.79 -19.99
C ALA A 66 -4.86 -15.94 -19.17
N GLY A 67 -3.56 -16.11 -19.38
CA GLY A 67 -2.53 -15.31 -18.72
C GLY A 67 -2.61 -13.82 -19.05
N GLN A 68 -2.86 -13.46 -20.32
CA GLN A 68 -3.11 -12.06 -20.70
C GLN A 68 -4.30 -11.45 -19.96
N LYS A 69 -5.38 -12.22 -19.80
CA LYS A 69 -6.58 -11.77 -19.09
C LYS A 69 -6.31 -11.59 -17.60
N GLU A 70 -5.59 -12.52 -16.97
CA GLU A 70 -5.20 -12.43 -15.56
C GLU A 70 -4.32 -11.19 -15.31
N LEU A 71 -3.27 -11.00 -16.12
CA LEU A 71 -2.40 -9.82 -16.03
C LEU A 71 -3.18 -8.52 -16.20
N ALA A 72 -4.12 -8.46 -17.16
CA ALA A 72 -4.97 -7.29 -17.34
C ALA A 72 -5.89 -7.02 -16.15
N GLN A 73 -6.45 -8.07 -15.55
CA GLN A 73 -7.27 -7.95 -14.34
C GLN A 73 -6.45 -7.44 -13.16
N ASP A 74 -5.25 -7.97 -12.96
CA ASP A 74 -4.35 -7.56 -11.88
C ASP A 74 -3.95 -6.08 -11.98
N LEU A 75 -3.67 -5.60 -13.21
CA LEU A 75 -3.38 -4.19 -13.47
C LEU A 75 -4.56 -3.29 -13.10
N ILE A 76 -5.78 -3.66 -13.53
CA ILE A 76 -7.00 -2.89 -13.20
C ILE A 76 -7.24 -2.87 -11.69
N MET A 77 -7.09 -4.02 -11.02
CA MET A 77 -7.27 -4.09 -9.57
C MET A 77 -6.24 -3.23 -8.83
N LYS A 78 -5.00 -3.17 -9.31
CA LYS A 78 -3.98 -2.29 -8.73
C LYS A 78 -4.25 -0.81 -8.97
N GLU A 79 -4.74 -0.44 -10.15
CA GLU A 79 -5.17 0.94 -10.43
C GLU A 79 -6.30 1.36 -9.49
N GLN A 80 -7.32 0.52 -9.29
CA GLN A 80 -8.40 0.80 -8.34
C GLN A 80 -7.89 0.94 -6.89
N GLN A 81 -6.92 0.11 -6.49
CA GLN A 81 -6.29 0.25 -5.18
C GLN A 81 -5.58 1.59 -5.04
N ILE A 82 -4.86 2.04 -6.07
CA ILE A 82 -4.17 3.33 -6.11
C ILE A 82 -5.17 4.48 -6.02
N GLU A 83 -6.26 4.44 -6.78
CA GLU A 83 -7.34 5.45 -6.71
C GLU A 83 -7.95 5.54 -5.31
N LEU A 84 -8.24 4.39 -4.70
CA LEU A 84 -8.74 4.35 -3.33
C LEU A 84 -7.74 4.97 -2.36
N LEU A 85 -6.46 4.63 -2.46
CA LEU A 85 -5.40 5.18 -1.62
C LEU A 85 -5.31 6.70 -1.75
N ILE A 86 -5.40 7.22 -2.98
CA ILE A 86 -5.46 8.66 -3.26
C ILE A 86 -6.68 9.25 -2.55
N SER A 87 -7.89 8.69 -2.74
CA SER A 87 -9.12 9.23 -2.15
C SER A 87 -9.12 9.32 -0.63
N VAL A 88 -8.33 8.48 0.04
CA VAL A 88 -8.22 8.45 1.51
C VAL A 88 -6.99 9.18 2.05
N LEU A 89 -6.24 9.90 1.21
CA LEU A 89 -5.09 10.68 1.67
C LEU A 89 -5.55 11.80 2.61
N PRO A 90 -4.98 11.88 3.83
CA PRO A 90 -5.34 12.90 4.78
C PRO A 90 -4.87 14.27 4.30
N GLY A 91 -5.70 15.29 4.48
CA GLY A 91 -5.34 16.67 4.15
C GLY A 91 -5.48 17.06 2.67
N LEU A 92 -6.07 16.21 1.82
CA LEU A 92 -6.35 16.54 0.42
C LEU A 92 -7.18 17.81 0.23
N ASP A 93 -8.17 18.03 1.10
CA ASP A 93 -9.12 19.14 0.99
C ASP A 93 -8.70 20.39 1.79
N ASN A 94 -7.62 20.31 2.57
CA ASN A 94 -7.22 21.38 3.48
C ASN A 94 -6.00 22.13 2.95
N SER A 95 -6.06 23.46 2.94
CA SER A 95 -4.88 24.26 2.65
C SER A 95 -3.84 24.14 3.77
N GLU A 96 -2.56 24.37 3.46
CA GLU A 96 -1.49 24.38 4.46
C GLU A 96 -1.78 25.35 5.61
N ASN A 97 -2.39 26.50 5.31
CA ASN A 97 -2.77 27.49 6.32
C ASN A 97 -3.92 26.99 7.23
N ASP A 98 -4.88 26.25 6.68
CA ASP A 98 -5.91 25.58 7.50
C ASP A 98 -5.30 24.54 8.43
N GLN A 99 -4.34 23.76 7.93
CA GLN A 99 -3.62 22.77 8.72
C GLN A 99 -2.80 23.44 9.83
N GLU A 100 -2.09 24.53 9.54
CA GLU A 100 -1.32 25.28 10.54
C GLU A 100 -2.24 25.85 11.64
N ARG A 101 -3.38 26.44 11.26
CA ARG A 101 -4.36 26.93 12.24
C ARG A 101 -4.89 25.81 13.12
N MET A 102 -5.22 24.66 12.52
CA MET A 102 -5.69 23.48 13.26
C MET A 102 -4.62 22.99 14.25
N ILE A 103 -3.34 22.95 13.84
CA ILE A 103 -2.23 22.56 14.71
C ILE A 103 -2.14 23.49 15.92
N ARG A 104 -2.16 24.81 15.70
CA ARG A 104 -2.10 25.79 16.81
C ARG A 104 -3.30 25.65 17.76
N GLN A 105 -4.50 25.43 17.24
CA GLN A 105 -5.69 25.18 18.06
C GLN A 105 -5.55 23.92 18.91
N LEU A 106 -5.11 22.81 18.30
CA LEU A 106 -4.88 21.55 19.01
C LEU A 106 -3.78 21.68 20.08
N GLU A 107 -2.73 22.45 19.83
CA GLU A 107 -1.69 22.74 20.84
C GLU A 107 -2.26 23.47 22.06
N ASP A 108 -3.14 24.45 21.85
CA ASP A 108 -3.75 25.21 22.95
C ASP A 108 -4.78 24.36 23.71
N GLU A 109 -5.58 23.55 23.01
CA GLU A 109 -6.47 22.56 23.63
C GLU A 109 -5.69 21.55 24.46
N LEU A 110 -4.54 21.08 23.96
CA LEU A 110 -3.67 20.14 24.67
C LEU A 110 -3.13 20.76 25.97
N LYS A 111 -2.69 22.04 25.95
CA LYS A 111 -2.23 22.74 27.15
C LYS A 111 -3.34 22.83 28.20
N ALA A 112 -4.54 23.23 27.80
CA ALA A 112 -5.68 23.34 28.70
C ALA A 112 -6.10 21.97 29.27
N ALA A 113 -6.08 20.91 28.46
CA ALA A 113 -6.36 19.56 28.91
C ALA A 113 -5.31 19.06 29.91
N GLU A 114 -4.03 19.37 29.69
CA GLU A 114 -2.94 18.99 30.58
C GLU A 114 -2.99 19.74 31.92
N GLU A 115 -3.39 21.01 31.94
CA GLU A 115 -3.63 21.76 33.18
C GLU A 115 -4.76 21.13 34.01
N LYS A 116 -5.90 20.83 33.37
CA LYS A 116 -7.01 20.11 34.03
C LYS A 116 -6.56 18.75 34.56
N ARG A 117 -5.74 18.02 33.81
CA ARG A 117 -5.18 16.74 34.24
C ARG A 117 -4.31 16.92 35.49
N ARG A 118 -3.47 17.96 35.53
CA ARG A 118 -2.61 18.26 36.70
C ARG A 118 -3.43 18.60 37.93
N GLU A 119 -4.48 19.41 37.79
CA GLU A 119 -5.38 19.75 38.90
C GLU A 119 -6.11 18.52 39.43
N ALA A 120 -6.70 17.71 38.54
CA ALA A 120 -7.38 16.47 38.92
C ALA A 120 -6.44 15.47 39.62
N VAL A 121 -5.17 15.41 39.21
CA VAL A 121 -4.15 14.58 39.89
C VAL A 121 -3.85 15.10 41.29
N LYS A 122 -3.72 16.42 41.48
CA LYS A 122 -3.52 17.01 42.81
C LYS A 122 -4.69 16.71 43.74
N GLU A 123 -5.92 16.94 43.28
CA GLU A 123 -7.13 16.65 44.07
C GLU A 123 -7.22 15.16 44.43
N LYS A 124 -6.90 14.27 43.48
CA LYS A 124 -6.83 12.84 43.72
C LYS A 124 -5.80 12.50 44.81
N GLU A 125 -4.61 13.07 44.75
CA GLU A 125 -3.55 12.84 45.76
C GLU A 125 -3.99 13.33 47.15
N GLU A 126 -4.63 14.49 47.23
CA GLU A 126 -5.17 15.02 48.50
C GLU A 126 -6.26 14.13 49.10
N VAL A 127 -7.21 13.68 48.28
CA VAL A 127 -8.28 12.78 48.71
C VAL A 127 -7.71 11.43 49.16
N LEU A 128 -6.72 10.90 48.42
CA LEU A 128 -6.05 9.64 48.76
C LEU A 128 -5.30 9.77 50.10
N ALA A 129 -4.59 10.87 50.35
CA ALA A 129 -3.94 11.12 51.63
C ALA A 129 -4.93 11.19 52.80
N ARG A 130 -6.10 11.83 52.61
CA ARG A 130 -7.18 11.86 53.62
C ARG A 130 -7.71 10.45 53.91
N LEU A 131 -7.95 9.66 52.85
CA LEU A 131 -8.42 8.28 52.99
C LEU A 131 -7.39 7.40 53.71
N GLU A 132 -6.10 7.53 53.39
CA GLU A 132 -5.02 6.84 54.10
C GLU A 132 -5.00 7.19 55.59
N GLY A 133 -5.21 8.46 55.93
CA GLY A 133 -5.32 8.91 57.33
C GLY A 133 -6.45 8.19 58.08
N VAL A 134 -7.63 8.11 57.48
CA VAL A 134 -8.79 7.41 58.06
C VAL A 134 -8.50 5.91 58.21
N ILE A 135 -7.99 5.24 57.17
CA ILE A 135 -7.67 3.81 57.22
C ILE A 135 -6.65 3.50 58.32
N ARG A 136 -5.60 4.32 58.45
CA ARG A 136 -4.59 4.16 59.51
C ARG A 136 -5.15 4.38 60.91
N SER A 137 -6.15 5.25 61.06
CA SER A 137 -6.81 5.50 62.36
C SER A 137 -7.72 4.34 62.82
N VAL A 138 -8.35 3.63 61.86
CA VAL A 138 -9.26 2.50 62.15
C VAL A 138 -8.50 1.19 62.37
N LYS A 139 -7.30 1.03 61.79
CA LYS A 139 -6.51 -0.20 61.89
C LYS A 139 -5.57 -0.24 63.11
N ARG A 140 -6.07 0.15 64.29
CA ARG A 140 -5.42 -0.12 65.59
C ARG A 140 -6.44 -0.65 66.62
N PRO A 141 -6.52 -1.97 66.84
CA PRO A 141 -6.48 -2.53 68.17
C PRO A 141 -5.03 -2.56 68.70
#